data_AF-A0A3E4UIX8-F1
#
_entry.id   AF-A0A3E4UIX8-F1
#
_cell.length_a   1.000
_cell.length_b   1.000
_cell.length_c   1.000
_cell.angle_alpha   90.00
_cell.angle_beta   90.00
_cell.angle_gamma   90.00
#
_symmetry.space_group_name_H-M   'P 1'
#
loop_
_entity.id
_entity.type
_entity.pdbx_description
1 polymer ?
#
loop_
_entity_poly.entity_id
_entity_poly.type
_entity_poly.pdbx_seq_one_letter_code
_entity_poly.pdbx_strand_id
1 'polypeptide(L)'
;MEDLDILKRFDNDKLIDVVKNYKRYGYDDEIRDYAINLLKERGWSIEDLKTFGYWENSDYEEALIQYKAYCRNSLIAVCVLVLSLCMLAPIYLVFVFMAYRNVCKFYQALGRKEEAVFSFDLCWHLLLFFYLKEKMKEELKGIR
;
A
#
# COMPACT_ATOMS: atom_id res chain seq x y z
N MET A 1 -36.26 8.62 11.26
CA MET A 1 -37.49 8.55 12.09
C MET A 1 -37.79 7.11 12.50
N GLU A 2 -37.69 6.14 11.59
CA GLU A 2 -37.92 4.70 11.87
C GLU A 2 -36.89 4.09 12.84
N ASP A 3 -35.61 4.41 12.70
CA ASP A 3 -34.54 3.88 13.59
C ASP A 3 -34.69 4.34 15.06
N LEU A 4 -35.21 5.55 15.29
CA LEU A 4 -35.42 6.09 16.63
C LEU A 4 -36.57 5.38 17.37
N ASP A 5 -37.62 4.96 16.64
CA ASP A 5 -38.73 4.21 17.23
C ASP A 5 -38.34 2.77 17.59
N ILE A 6 -37.35 2.20 16.92
CA ILE A 6 -36.78 0.89 17.26
C ILE A 6 -36.04 0.94 18.60
N LEU A 7 -35.29 2.02 18.88
CA LEU A 7 -34.54 2.19 20.13
C LEU A 7 -35.42 2.17 21.38
N LYS A 8 -36.67 2.65 21.29
CA LYS A 8 -37.63 2.59 22.42
C LYS A 8 -37.92 1.16 22.88
N ARG A 9 -37.81 0.18 21.98
CA ARG A 9 -38.06 -1.25 22.26
C ARG A 9 -36.83 -1.96 22.83
N PHE A 10 -35.67 -1.30 22.86
CA PHE A 10 -34.45 -1.90 23.37
C PHE A 10 -34.42 -1.89 24.89
N ASP A 11 -33.86 -2.97 25.45
CA ASP A 11 -33.44 -3.03 26.85
C ASP A 11 -32.20 -2.16 27.09
N ASN A 12 -31.79 -2.01 28.35
CA ASN A 12 -30.67 -1.15 28.71
C ASN A 12 -29.34 -1.66 28.11
N ASP A 13 -29.14 -2.97 28.03
CA ASP A 13 -27.90 -3.56 27.52
C ASP A 13 -27.73 -3.27 26.02
N LYS A 14 -28.81 -3.38 25.24
CA LYS A 14 -28.81 -3.01 23.82
C LYS A 14 -28.65 -1.51 23.62
N LEU A 15 -29.27 -0.67 24.45
CA LEU A 15 -29.05 0.78 24.38
C LEU A 15 -27.59 1.13 24.71
N ILE A 16 -27.00 0.48 25.72
CA ILE A 16 -25.57 0.63 26.06
C ILE A 16 -24.68 0.19 24.89
N ASP A 17 -24.99 -0.92 24.23
CA ASP A 17 -24.26 -1.36 23.05
C ASP A 17 -24.34 -0.35 21.91
N VAL A 18 -25.52 0.21 21.64
CA VAL A 18 -25.71 1.28 20.66
C VAL A 18 -24.85 2.49 21.04
N VAL A 19 -24.89 2.96 22.28
CA VAL A 19 -24.09 4.12 22.73
C VAL A 19 -22.59 3.89 22.52
N LYS A 20 -22.10 2.70 22.87
CA LYS A 20 -20.67 2.35 22.77
C LYS A 20 -20.21 2.17 21.32
N ASN A 21 -21.03 1.51 20.49
CA ASN A 21 -20.64 1.00 19.17
C ASN A 21 -21.28 1.74 17.99
N TYR A 22 -21.97 2.86 18.21
CA TYR A 22 -22.70 3.59 17.17
C TYR A 22 -21.89 3.84 15.89
N LYS A 23 -20.64 4.33 16.00
CA LYS A 23 -19.75 4.56 14.84
C LYS A 23 -19.37 3.29 14.10
N ARG A 24 -19.24 2.17 14.81
CA ARG A 24 -18.96 0.86 14.20
C ARG A 24 -20.15 0.38 13.37
N TYR A 25 -21.36 0.68 13.84
CA TYR A 25 -22.60 0.38 13.11
C TYR A 25 -22.91 1.40 12.02
N GLY A 26 -22.14 2.48 11.91
CA GLY A 26 -22.37 3.55 10.94
C GLY A 26 -23.53 4.46 11.32
N TYR A 27 -23.97 4.43 12.59
CA TYR A 27 -24.94 5.36 13.13
C TYR A 27 -24.31 6.73 13.35
N ASP A 28 -25.12 7.77 13.20
CA ASP A 28 -24.73 9.15 13.52
C ASP A 28 -24.82 9.43 15.03
N ASP A 29 -24.38 10.63 15.41
CA ASP A 29 -24.45 11.08 16.80
C ASP A 29 -25.90 11.25 17.28
N GLU A 30 -26.88 11.48 16.40
CA GLU A 30 -28.29 11.64 16.78
C GLU A 30 -28.88 10.34 17.36
N ILE A 31 -28.58 9.20 16.74
CA ILE A 31 -28.97 7.88 17.23
C ILE A 31 -28.35 7.60 18.62
N ARG A 32 -27.08 7.96 18.80
CA ARG A 32 -26.39 7.82 20.08
C ARG A 32 -27.01 8.71 21.16
N ASP A 33 -27.24 9.98 20.84
CA ASP A 33 -27.79 10.95 21.79
C ASP A 33 -29.21 10.54 22.21
N TYR A 34 -29.99 9.99 21.29
CA TYR A 34 -31.32 9.45 21.60
C TYR A 34 -31.23 8.23 22.54
N ALA A 35 -30.32 7.30 22.29
CA ALA A 35 -30.09 6.15 23.18
C ALA A 35 -29.63 6.59 24.59
N ILE A 36 -28.77 7.62 24.68
CA ILE A 36 -28.36 8.22 25.96
C ILE A 36 -29.57 8.82 26.70
N ASN A 37 -30.45 9.53 26.00
CA ASN A 37 -31.64 10.11 26.62
C ASN A 37 -32.60 9.05 27.17
N LEU A 38 -32.82 7.95 26.44
CA LEU A 38 -33.61 6.82 26.94
C LEU A 38 -32.96 6.16 28.17
N LEU A 39 -31.63 6.04 28.20
CA LEU A 39 -30.92 5.52 29.38
C LEU A 39 -31.06 6.45 30.60
N LYS A 40 -31.01 7.77 30.39
CA LYS A 40 -31.27 8.77 31.45
C LYS A 40 -32.67 8.67 32.02
N GLU A 41 -33.69 8.56 31.16
CA GLU A 41 -35.08 8.33 31.58
C GLU A 41 -35.23 7.06 32.42
N ARG A 42 -34.34 6.09 32.22
CA ARG A 42 -34.30 4.80 32.94
C ARG A 42 -33.34 4.77 34.13
N GLY A 43 -32.79 5.92 34.53
CA GLY A 43 -31.99 6.08 35.74
C GLY A 43 -30.48 5.92 35.59
N TRP A 44 -29.95 5.86 34.36
CA TRP A 44 -28.50 5.88 34.11
C TRP A 44 -27.97 7.32 34.00
N SER A 45 -26.85 7.62 34.65
CA SER A 45 -26.15 8.89 34.43
C SER A 45 -25.09 8.76 33.32
N ILE A 46 -24.65 9.90 32.78
CA ILE A 46 -23.52 9.93 31.84
C ILE A 46 -22.23 9.49 32.56
N GLU A 47 -22.11 9.86 33.84
CA GLU A 47 -21.00 9.50 34.71
C GLU A 47 -20.91 7.98 34.89
N ASP A 48 -22.03 7.27 34.99
CA ASP A 48 -22.05 5.80 35.04
C ASP A 48 -21.51 5.22 33.72
N LEU A 49 -22.01 5.69 32.57
CA LEU A 49 -21.57 5.21 31.26
C LEU A 49 -20.06 5.42 31.05
N LYS A 50 -19.49 6.50 31.57
CA LYS A 50 -18.04 6.75 31.53
C LYS A 50 -17.28 5.84 32.48
N THR A 51 -17.72 5.77 33.74
CA THR A 51 -17.09 4.96 34.79
C THR A 51 -17.01 3.49 34.41
N PHE A 52 -18.06 2.96 33.75
CA PHE A 52 -18.12 1.57 33.31
C PHE A 52 -17.50 1.30 31.92
N GLY A 53 -16.98 2.33 31.22
CA GLY A 53 -16.38 2.14 29.89
C GLY A 53 -17.39 1.82 28.77
N TYR A 54 -18.62 2.33 28.91
CA TYR A 54 -19.69 2.24 27.92
C TYR A 54 -19.82 3.49 27.05
N TRP A 55 -19.11 4.56 27.41
CA TRP A 55 -19.18 5.84 26.72
C TRP A 55 -18.67 5.78 25.27
N GLU A 56 -17.56 5.07 25.04
CA GLU A 56 -16.88 4.97 23.75
C GLU A 56 -16.24 3.58 23.58
N ASN A 57 -16.13 3.11 22.34
CA ASN A 57 -15.33 1.94 21.98
C ASN A 57 -13.90 2.39 21.62
N SER A 58 -13.02 2.44 22.62
CA SER A 58 -11.61 2.80 22.46
C SER A 58 -10.90 1.94 21.41
N ASP A 59 -11.15 0.63 21.44
CA ASP A 59 -10.48 -0.33 20.56
C ASP A 59 -10.86 -0.10 19.10
N TYR A 60 -12.14 0.21 18.85
CA TYR A 60 -12.61 0.57 17.52
C TYR A 60 -12.01 1.90 17.04
N GLU A 61 -11.95 2.93 17.89
CA GLU A 61 -11.36 4.22 17.54
C GLU A 61 -9.88 4.09 17.22
N GLU A 62 -9.13 3.37 18.06
CA GLU A 62 -7.72 3.12 17.84
C GLU A 62 -7.49 2.33 16.56
N ALA A 63 -8.26 1.25 16.33
CA ALA A 63 -8.22 0.50 15.08
C ALA A 63 -8.55 1.37 13.86
N LEU A 64 -9.54 2.26 13.96
CA LEU A 64 -9.93 3.17 12.88
C LEU A 64 -8.83 4.18 12.56
N ILE A 65 -8.14 4.71 13.59
CA ILE A 65 -6.99 5.59 13.42
C ILE A 65 -5.88 4.86 12.68
N GLN A 66 -5.53 3.64 13.11
CA GLN A 66 -4.49 2.84 12.46
C GLN A 66 -4.88 2.46 11.02
N TYR A 67 -6.13 2.10 10.78
CA TYR A 67 -6.65 1.82 9.44
C TYR A 67 -6.51 3.03 8.51
N LYS A 68 -6.92 4.22 8.95
CA LYS A 68 -6.78 5.47 8.17
C LYS A 68 -5.31 5.79 7.89
N ALA A 69 -4.45 5.62 8.89
CA ALA A 69 -3.00 5.82 8.74
C ALA A 69 -2.39 4.82 7.75
N TYR A 70 -2.76 3.53 7.84
CA TYR A 70 -2.34 2.49 6.92
C TYR A 70 -2.76 2.81 5.48
N CYS A 71 -4.03 3.17 5.24
CA CYS A 71 -4.51 3.51 3.89
C CYS A 71 -3.74 4.68 3.29
N ARG A 72 -3.53 5.75 4.08
CA ARG A 72 -2.74 6.91 3.64
C ARG A 72 -1.30 6.55 3.35
N ASN A 73 -0.63 5.87 4.27
CA ASN A 73 0.78 5.53 4.16
C ASN A 73 1.04 4.51 3.03
N SER A 74 0.12 3.56 2.83
CA SER A 74 0.20 2.59 1.74
C SER A 74 0.06 3.27 0.38
N LEU A 75 -0.87 4.23 0.25
CA LEU A 75 -1.00 5.01 -0.98
C LEU A 75 0.28 5.78 -1.28
N ILE A 76 0.87 6.44 -0.28
CA ILE A 76 2.17 7.12 -0.41
C ILE A 76 3.26 6.14 -0.86
N ALA A 77 3.35 4.97 -0.24
CA ALA A 77 4.35 3.96 -0.59
C ALA A 77 4.21 3.48 -2.04
N VAL A 78 2.98 3.24 -2.51
CA VAL A 78 2.70 2.87 -3.90
C VAL A 78 3.11 4.00 -4.86
N CYS A 79 2.76 5.25 -4.55
CA CYS A 79 3.17 6.39 -5.37
C CYS A 79 4.70 6.52 -5.45
N VAL A 80 5.40 6.40 -4.31
CA VAL A 80 6.87 6.43 -4.27
C VAL A 80 7.47 5.29 -5.08
N LEU A 81 6.93 4.07 -4.97
CA LEU A 81 7.39 2.91 -5.74
C LEU A 81 7.27 3.16 -7.24
N VAL A 82 6.10 3.61 -7.71
CA VAL A 82 5.87 3.90 -9.14
C VAL A 82 6.82 4.99 -9.64
N LEU A 83 6.95 6.10 -8.90
CA LEU A 83 7.87 7.18 -9.25
C LEU A 83 9.31 6.70 -9.32
N SER A 84 9.74 5.88 -8.35
CA SER A 84 11.10 5.33 -8.33
C SER A 84 11.38 4.45 -9.56
N LEU A 85 10.44 3.60 -9.96
CA LEU A 85 10.58 2.75 -11.14
C LEU A 85 10.62 3.58 -12.43
N CYS A 86 9.77 4.60 -12.55
CA CYS A 86 9.77 5.53 -13.68
C CYS A 86 11.10 6.29 -13.83
N MET A 87 11.79 6.58 -12.72
CA MET A 87 13.09 7.25 -12.75
C MET A 87 14.24 6.27 -13.02
N LEU A 88 14.20 5.07 -12.43
CA LEU A 88 15.28 4.08 -12.55
C LEU A 88 15.27 3.35 -13.90
N ALA A 89 14.10 3.08 -14.48
CA ALA A 89 14.01 2.33 -15.73
C ALA A 89 14.71 3.05 -16.91
N PRO A 90 14.52 4.36 -17.16
CA PRO A 90 15.27 5.07 -18.20
C PRO A 90 16.78 5.06 -17.97
N ILE A 91 17.22 5.22 -16.70
CA ILE A 91 18.64 5.17 -16.35
C ILE A 91 19.22 3.80 -16.71
N TYR A 92 18.54 2.72 -16.31
CA TYR A 92 18.91 1.36 -16.68
C TYR A 92 19.00 1.19 -18.20
N LEU A 93 17.99 1.62 -18.95
CA LEU A 93 17.95 1.50 -20.42
C LEU A 93 19.11 2.25 -21.10
N VAL A 94 19.50 3.42 -20.59
CA VAL A 94 20.67 4.17 -21.09
C VAL A 94 21.93 3.33 -20.99
N PHE A 95 22.19 2.69 -19.84
CA PHE A 95 23.38 1.85 -19.67
C PHE A 95 23.33 0.58 -20.52
N VAL A 96 22.17 -0.07 -20.64
CA VAL A 96 22.00 -1.24 -21.52
C VAL A 96 22.29 -0.84 -22.98
N PHE A 97 21.78 0.31 -23.42
CA PHE A 97 22.04 0.82 -24.77
C PHE A 97 23.52 1.17 -24.98
N MET A 98 24.18 1.79 -23.99
CA MET A 98 25.63 2.05 -24.04
C MET A 98 26.43 0.76 -24.12
N ALA A 99 26.09 -0.25 -23.31
CA ALA A 99 26.74 -1.55 -23.35
C ALA A 99 26.60 -2.19 -24.74
N TYR A 100 25.38 -2.23 -25.28
CA TYR A 100 25.12 -2.75 -26.63
C TYR A 100 25.94 -2.02 -27.71
N ARG A 101 25.97 -0.68 -27.68
CA ARG A 101 26.79 0.12 -28.60
C ARG A 101 28.28 -0.23 -28.51
N ASN A 102 28.78 -0.55 -27.32
CA ASN A 102 30.18 -0.96 -27.14
C ASN A 102 30.45 -2.32 -27.78
N VAL A 103 29.53 -3.28 -27.65
CA VAL A 103 29.67 -4.60 -28.31
C VAL A 103 29.62 -4.45 -29.84
N CYS A 104 28.70 -3.65 -30.38
CA CYS A 104 28.66 -3.33 -31.81
C CYS A 104 29.98 -2.75 -32.32
N LYS A 105 30.51 -1.74 -31.61
CA LYS A 105 31.79 -1.10 -31.96
C LYS A 105 32.96 -2.08 -31.89
N PHE A 106 32.96 -2.98 -30.91
CA PHE A 106 33.98 -4.01 -30.76
C PHE A 106 34.03 -4.92 -31.99
N TYR A 107 32.90 -5.48 -32.42
CA TYR A 107 32.85 -6.36 -33.60
C TYR A 107 33.09 -5.60 -34.90
N GLN A 108 32.62 -4.36 -35.01
CA GLN A 108 32.92 -3.49 -36.14
C GLN A 108 34.43 -3.25 -36.28
N ALA A 109 35.15 -3.07 -35.17
CA ALA A 109 36.61 -2.92 -35.18
C ALA A 109 37.34 -4.19 -35.64
N LEU A 110 36.73 -5.37 -35.44
CA LEU A 110 37.21 -6.65 -35.97
C LEU A 110 36.83 -6.88 -37.45
N GLY A 111 36.16 -5.93 -38.11
CA GLY A 111 35.67 -6.08 -39.47
C GLY A 111 34.52 -7.09 -39.60
N ARG A 112 33.88 -7.47 -38.50
CA ARG A 112 32.78 -8.44 -38.47
C ARG A 112 31.44 -7.73 -38.25
N LYS A 113 30.36 -8.27 -38.82
CA LYS A 113 29.00 -7.87 -38.44
C LYS A 113 28.61 -8.64 -37.18
N GLU A 114 28.04 -7.92 -36.23
CA GLU A 114 27.66 -8.49 -34.94
C GLU A 114 26.30 -9.20 -35.01
N GLU A 115 26.18 -10.33 -34.30
CA GLU A 115 24.92 -11.03 -34.01
C GLU A 115 24.58 -10.95 -32.51
N ALA A 116 24.66 -9.76 -31.90
CA ALA A 116 24.35 -9.61 -30.49
C ALA A 116 22.84 -9.64 -30.28
N VAL A 117 22.41 -10.53 -29.38
CA VAL A 117 21.04 -10.59 -28.92
C VAL A 117 20.86 -9.55 -27.82
N PHE A 118 19.99 -8.58 -28.06
CA PHE A 118 19.60 -7.59 -27.09
C PHE A 118 18.54 -8.17 -26.14
N SER A 119 18.60 -7.84 -24.84
CA SER A 119 17.52 -8.17 -23.90
C SER A 119 17.27 -7.06 -22.89
N PHE A 120 15.99 -6.88 -22.58
CA PHE A 120 15.49 -5.94 -21.59
C PHE A 120 15.28 -6.59 -20.22
N ASP A 121 15.19 -7.93 -20.15
CA ASP A 121 14.99 -8.67 -18.91
C ASP A 121 16.26 -8.63 -18.06
N LEU A 122 16.14 -8.25 -16.77
CA LEU A 122 17.28 -8.04 -15.89
C LEU A 122 18.08 -9.31 -15.64
N CYS A 123 17.39 -10.45 -15.45
CA CYS A 123 18.03 -11.74 -15.23
C CYS A 123 18.77 -12.19 -16.49
N TRP A 124 18.15 -12.03 -17.65
CA TRP A 124 18.78 -12.35 -18.92
C TRP A 124 19.92 -11.39 -19.27
N HIS A 125 19.81 -10.11 -18.92
CA HIS A 125 20.87 -9.12 -19.12
C HIS A 125 22.15 -9.50 -18.34
N LEU A 126 22.00 -9.98 -17.11
CA LEU A 126 23.13 -10.45 -16.30
C LEU A 126 23.83 -11.68 -16.93
N LEU A 127 23.05 -12.64 -17.43
CA LEU A 127 23.60 -13.80 -18.15
C LEU A 127 24.29 -13.40 -19.47
N LEU A 128 23.65 -12.54 -20.26
CA LEU A 128 24.21 -12.00 -21.50
C LEU A 128 25.51 -11.25 -21.24
N PHE A 129 25.59 -10.48 -20.15
CA PHE A 129 26.82 -9.77 -19.78
C PHE A 129 28.01 -10.73 -19.64
N PHE A 130 27.86 -11.80 -18.86
CA PHE A 130 28.94 -12.78 -18.68
C PHE A 130 29.29 -13.49 -19.99
N TYR A 131 28.27 -13.90 -20.75
CA TYR A 131 28.48 -14.55 -22.05
C TYR A 131 29.22 -13.66 -23.05
N LEU A 132 28.74 -12.44 -23.29
CA LEU A 132 29.34 -11.50 -24.24
C LEU A 132 30.75 -11.08 -23.78
N LYS A 133 30.96 -10.89 -22.49
CA LYS A 133 32.28 -10.57 -21.92
C LYS A 133 33.30 -11.66 -22.24
N GLU A 134 32.98 -12.93 -21.96
CA GLU A 134 33.93 -14.02 -22.21
C GLU A 134 34.14 -14.23 -23.71
N LYS A 135 33.07 -14.14 -24.51
CA LYS A 135 33.18 -14.23 -25.98
C LYS A 135 34.10 -13.14 -26.56
N MET A 136 33.90 -11.87 -26.20
CA MET A 136 34.77 -10.77 -26.66
C MET A 136 36.23 -10.95 -26.21
N LYS A 137 36.44 -11.48 -25.00
CA LYS A 137 37.78 -11.76 -24.48
C LYS A 137 38.49 -12.87 -25.26
N GLU A 138 37.80 -13.92 -25.67
CA GLU A 138 38.37 -14.93 -26.55
C GLU A 138 38.68 -14.37 -27.95
N GLU A 139 37.77 -13.56 -28.51
CA GLU A 139 38.00 -12.89 -29.80
C GLU A 139 39.23 -11.97 -29.77
N LEU A 140 39.46 -11.26 -28.66
CA LEU A 140 40.65 -10.42 -28.45
C LEU A 140 41.96 -11.23 -28.53
N LYS A 141 42.00 -12.46 -27.98
CA LYS A 141 43.20 -13.32 -28.04
C LYS A 141 43.52 -13.78 -29.46
N GLY A 142 42.52 -13.82 -30.34
CA GLY A 142 42.67 -14.21 -31.74
C GLY A 142 43.20 -13.10 -32.65
N ILE A 143 43.34 -11.86 -32.15
CA ILE A 143 43.90 -10.74 -32.91
C ILE A 143 45.42 -10.92 -32.98
N ARG A 144 45.97 -10.91 -34.19
CA ARG A 144 47.39 -11.06 -34.48
C ARG A 144 48.04 -9.72 -34.77
#